data_AF-A0AAW1TB96-F1
#
_entry.id   AF-A0AAW1TB96-F1
#
_cell.length_a   1.000
_cell.length_b   1.000
_cell.length_c   1.000
_cell.angle_alpha   90.00
_cell.angle_beta   90.00
_cell.angle_gamma   90.00
#
_symmetry.space_group_name_H-M   'P 1'
#
loop_
_entity.id
_entity.type
_entity.pdbx_description
1 polymer ?
#
loop_
_entity_poly.entity_id
_entity_poly.type
_entity_poly.pdbx_seq_one_letter_code
_entity_poly.pdbx_strand_id
1 'polypeptide(L)'
;MAPGIPSQFRLNCGHKFCQACVAPCQDCLLCGEDITSRESDIELQGSVDAYMEAAGVCSRPGQAAEAAERVGGMDLKAAFWLQEGLRSLAGGNPAAALHRLLISHKQLEELTAGKGRGETRTAEAVQLGAVRGACGECCQQLGRPEAAAGHYEASAAHLMACPDPDQEVFQALAVSNSKLGDLHYTYGHLEPALGCYQAAVQIRQQAASNPLTQDTVQQHLNLAMSLAKVADLEQALGSQTGAASTAHRAQQELDELTARFELPPVMHAKAEKLRSVIATVLKPPSAVSQQI
;
A
#
# COMPACT_ATOMS: atom_id res chain seq x y z
N MET A 1 3.24 13.21 -15.93
CA MET A 1 1.83 13.12 -16.35
C MET A 1 1.80 12.46 -17.72
N ALA A 2 1.51 11.17 -17.78
CA ALA A 2 1.20 10.55 -19.07
C ALA A 2 -0.20 11.05 -19.48
N PRO A 3 -0.42 11.47 -20.73
CA PRO A 3 -1.72 11.93 -21.17
C PRO A 3 -2.69 10.75 -21.13
N GLY A 4 -3.79 10.92 -20.39
CA GLY A 4 -4.89 9.97 -20.42
C GLY A 4 -5.37 9.82 -21.87
N ILE A 5 -5.41 8.58 -22.35
CA ILE A 5 -5.94 8.26 -23.66
C ILE A 5 -7.40 8.72 -23.69
N PRO A 6 -7.82 9.56 -24.66
CA PRO A 6 -9.19 10.02 -24.74
C PRO A 6 -10.15 8.84 -24.91
N SER A 7 -11.30 8.91 -24.24
CA SER A 7 -12.33 7.86 -24.12
C SER A 7 -12.98 7.39 -25.44
N GLN A 8 -12.47 7.83 -26.60
CA GLN A 8 -13.06 7.61 -27.92
C GLN A 8 -12.41 6.46 -28.72
N PHE A 9 -11.42 5.76 -28.17
CA PHE A 9 -10.77 4.59 -28.81
C PHE A 9 -10.72 3.34 -27.90
N ARG A 10 -11.80 3.05 -27.16
CA ARG A 10 -11.92 1.75 -26.46
C ARG A 10 -12.33 0.68 -27.47
N LEU A 11 -11.37 -0.09 -27.97
CA LEU A 11 -11.64 -1.33 -28.68
C LEU A 11 -12.18 -2.34 -27.65
N ASN A 12 -13.40 -2.83 -27.82
CA ASN A 12 -13.94 -3.92 -27.00
C ASN A 12 -12.96 -5.09 -27.03
N CYS A 13 -12.41 -5.47 -25.88
CA CYS A 13 -11.40 -6.52 -25.83
C CYS A 13 -12.08 -7.91 -25.75
N GLY A 14 -11.73 -8.82 -26.67
CA GLY A 14 -12.29 -10.18 -26.77
C GLY A 14 -11.48 -11.23 -26.02
N HIS A 15 -10.92 -10.88 -24.86
CA HIS A 15 -10.06 -11.78 -24.10
C HIS A 15 -10.87 -12.93 -23.49
N LYS A 16 -10.41 -14.16 -23.72
CA LYS A 16 -11.05 -15.38 -23.24
C LYS A 16 -10.41 -15.82 -21.92
N PHE A 17 -11.23 -16.21 -20.95
CA PHE A 17 -10.80 -16.69 -19.64
C PHE A 17 -11.63 -17.90 -19.21
N CYS A 18 -11.10 -18.70 -18.28
CA CYS A 18 -11.90 -19.71 -17.59
C CYS A 18 -13.11 -19.06 -16.90
N GLN A 19 -14.30 -19.65 -17.08
CA GLN A 19 -15.56 -19.14 -16.52
C GLN A 19 -15.45 -18.90 -15.01
N ALA A 20 -14.84 -19.82 -14.26
CA ALA A 20 -14.69 -19.70 -12.81
C ALA A 20 -13.82 -18.50 -12.40
N CYS A 21 -12.76 -18.19 -13.16
CA CYS A 21 -11.83 -17.11 -12.86
C CYS A 21 -12.43 -15.73 -13.16
N VAL A 22 -13.20 -15.61 -14.24
CA VAL A 22 -13.80 -14.32 -14.65
C VAL A 22 -15.18 -14.08 -14.04
N ALA A 23 -15.85 -15.12 -13.53
CA ALA A 23 -17.17 -15.03 -12.90
C ALA A 23 -17.31 -13.84 -11.93
N PRO A 24 -16.38 -13.64 -10.97
CA PRO A 24 -16.48 -12.53 -10.02
C PRO A 24 -16.03 -11.18 -10.59
N CYS A 25 -15.40 -11.09 -11.77
CA CYS A 25 -14.80 -9.85 -12.26
C CYS A 25 -15.81 -8.94 -12.95
N GLN A 26 -15.77 -7.63 -12.71
CA GLN A 26 -16.62 -6.66 -13.43
C GLN A 26 -15.92 -6.07 -14.67
N ASP A 27 -14.62 -6.33 -14.81
CA ASP A 27 -13.75 -5.83 -15.86
C ASP A 27 -12.78 -6.92 -16.35
N CYS A 28 -12.19 -6.72 -17.52
CA CYS A 28 -11.29 -7.68 -18.14
C CYS A 28 -9.97 -7.81 -17.35
N LEU A 29 -9.60 -9.05 -17.00
CA LEU A 29 -8.33 -9.34 -16.32
C LEU A 29 -7.09 -9.06 -17.16
N LEU A 30 -7.17 -8.89 -18.48
CA LEU A 30 -6.00 -8.50 -19.26
C LEU A 30 -5.96 -6.98 -19.46
N CYS A 31 -7.06 -6.44 -19.98
CA CYS A 31 -7.11 -5.09 -20.54
C CYS A 31 -7.70 -4.03 -19.58
N GLY A 32 -8.39 -4.45 -18.51
CA GLY A 32 -9.02 -3.55 -17.54
C GLY A 32 -10.28 -2.83 -18.03
N GLU A 33 -10.80 -3.19 -19.22
CA GLU A 33 -12.07 -2.69 -19.75
C GLU A 33 -13.26 -3.33 -19.04
N ASP A 34 -14.30 -2.54 -18.79
CA ASP A 34 -15.51 -3.01 -18.15
C ASP A 34 -16.21 -4.09 -19.01
N ILE A 35 -16.65 -5.16 -18.36
CA ILE A 35 -17.32 -6.27 -19.04
C ILE A 35 -18.76 -5.84 -19.34
N THR A 36 -19.05 -5.62 -20.62
CA THR A 36 -20.41 -5.30 -21.10
C THR A 36 -21.25 -6.55 -21.40
N SER A 37 -20.59 -7.64 -21.77
CA SER A 37 -21.22 -8.93 -22.08
C SER A 37 -20.21 -10.07 -21.89
N ARG A 38 -20.70 -11.29 -21.67
CA ARG A 38 -19.90 -12.51 -21.59
C ARG A 38 -20.49 -13.55 -22.52
N GLU A 39 -19.65 -14.10 -23.40
CA GLU A 39 -20.02 -15.17 -24.31
C GLU A 39 -19.24 -16.44 -23.97
N SER A 40 -19.90 -17.59 -24.05
CA SER A 40 -19.26 -18.88 -23.81
C SER A 40 -18.39 -19.28 -25.00
N ASP A 41 -17.13 -19.61 -24.73
CA ASP A 41 -16.22 -20.15 -25.74
C ASP A 41 -16.04 -21.66 -25.52
N ILE A 42 -16.64 -22.46 -26.39
CA ILE A 42 -16.71 -23.92 -26.25
C ILE A 42 -15.31 -24.55 -26.40
N GLU A 43 -14.43 -23.97 -27.22
CA GLU A 43 -13.07 -24.46 -27.44
C GLU A 43 -12.19 -24.28 -26.20
N LEU A 44 -12.26 -23.10 -25.57
CA LEU A 44 -11.55 -22.84 -24.33
C LEU A 44 -12.11 -23.71 -23.19
N GLN A 45 -13.43 -23.86 -23.08
CA GLN A 45 -14.03 -24.69 -22.05
C GLN A 45 -13.61 -26.16 -22.20
N GLY A 46 -13.64 -26.70 -23.42
CA GLY A 46 -13.15 -28.06 -23.68
C GLY A 46 -11.66 -28.24 -23.36
N SER A 47 -10.84 -27.22 -23.60
CA SER A 47 -9.41 -27.24 -23.24
C SER A 47 -9.20 -27.23 -21.71
N VAL A 48 -9.99 -26.44 -20.98
CA VAL A 48 -9.96 -26.40 -19.51
C VAL A 48 -10.44 -27.72 -18.93
N ASP A 49 -11.54 -28.28 -19.44
CA ASP A 49 -12.09 -29.55 -18.97
C ASP A 49 -11.10 -30.70 -19.19
N ALA A 50 -10.47 -30.77 -20.36
CA ALA A 50 -9.43 -31.75 -20.66
C ALA A 50 -8.21 -31.61 -19.73
N TYR A 51 -7.81 -30.37 -19.39
CA TYR A 51 -6.73 -30.12 -18.45
C TYR A 51 -7.12 -30.55 -17.02
N MET A 52 -8.34 -30.24 -16.58
CA MET A 52 -8.84 -30.62 -15.26
C MET A 52 -8.95 -32.16 -15.11
N GLU A 53 -9.39 -32.85 -16.17
CA GLU A 53 -9.39 -34.32 -16.23
C GLU A 53 -7.96 -34.89 -16.20
N ALA A 54 -7.04 -34.35 -17.01
CA ALA A 54 -5.65 -34.81 -17.07
C ALA A 54 -4.86 -34.55 -15.78
N ALA A 55 -5.15 -33.44 -15.09
CA ALA A 55 -4.53 -33.09 -13.81
C ALA A 55 -5.07 -33.92 -12.63
N GLY A 56 -6.07 -34.78 -12.84
CA GLY A 56 -6.67 -35.59 -11.78
C GLY A 56 -7.45 -34.78 -10.74
N VAL A 57 -7.81 -33.52 -11.03
CA VAL A 57 -8.57 -32.64 -10.13
C VAL A 57 -10.07 -32.97 -10.24
N CYS A 58 -10.41 -34.23 -10.03
CA CYS A 58 -11.79 -34.67 -9.76
C CYS A 58 -12.07 -34.49 -8.26
N SER A 59 -12.04 -33.25 -7.78
CA SER A 59 -12.64 -32.90 -6.49
C SER A 59 -13.98 -32.24 -6.77
N ARG A 60 -15.04 -32.98 -6.49
CA ARG A 60 -16.44 -32.53 -6.47
C ARG A 60 -16.57 -31.09 -5.93
N PRO A 61 -17.53 -30.28 -6.42
CA PRO A 61 -17.81 -28.97 -5.85
C PRO A 61 -18.14 -29.15 -4.37
N GLY A 62 -17.18 -28.79 -3.50
CA GLY A 62 -17.25 -29.01 -2.05
C GLY A 62 -15.97 -29.54 -1.39
N GLN A 63 -15.03 -30.17 -2.11
CA GLN A 63 -13.84 -30.78 -1.50
C GLN A 63 -12.47 -30.17 -1.90
N ALA A 64 -12.45 -29.22 -2.84
CA ALA A 64 -11.26 -28.41 -3.15
C ALA A 64 -11.15 -27.12 -2.29
N ALA A 65 -11.98 -27.01 -1.25
CA ALA A 65 -12.00 -25.85 -0.35
C ALA A 65 -10.95 -25.93 0.78
N GLU A 66 -10.42 -27.12 1.10
CA GLU A 66 -9.62 -27.34 2.31
C GLU A 66 -8.11 -27.47 2.08
N ALA A 67 -7.66 -27.63 0.83
CA ALA A 67 -6.25 -27.47 0.49
C ALA A 67 -6.01 -26.03 0.02
N ALA A 68 -6.14 -25.06 0.93
CA ALA A 68 -5.49 -23.77 0.72
C ALA A 68 -3.99 -24.05 0.67
N GLU A 69 -3.44 -24.21 -0.55
CA GLU A 69 -2.01 -24.33 -0.77
C GLU A 69 -1.35 -23.06 -0.22
N ARG A 70 -0.89 -23.14 1.03
CA ARG A 70 -0.11 -22.10 1.69
C ARG A 70 1.33 -22.27 1.26
N VAL A 71 1.81 -21.43 0.36
CA VAL A 71 3.25 -21.34 0.06
C VAL A 71 3.82 -20.21 0.89
N GLY A 72 4.71 -20.52 1.84
CA GLY A 72 5.34 -19.52 2.71
C GLY A 72 4.36 -18.76 3.62
N GLY A 73 3.25 -19.37 4.01
CA GLY A 73 2.23 -18.74 4.87
C GLY A 73 1.23 -17.83 4.12
N MET A 74 1.38 -17.65 2.80
CA MET A 74 0.45 -16.85 1.99
C MET A 74 -0.66 -17.73 1.40
N ASP A 75 -1.91 -17.29 1.52
CA ASP A 75 -3.01 -17.89 0.77
C ASP A 75 -2.94 -17.48 -0.70
N LEU A 76 -2.76 -18.46 -1.59
CA LEU A 76 -2.57 -18.22 -3.02
C LEU A 76 -3.78 -17.54 -3.67
N LYS A 77 -5.00 -17.77 -3.19
CA LYS A 77 -6.21 -17.12 -3.75
C LYS A 77 -6.26 -15.66 -3.34
N ALA A 78 -6.03 -15.36 -2.07
CA ALA A 78 -5.97 -13.99 -1.59
C ALA A 78 -4.83 -13.21 -2.25
N ALA A 79 -3.65 -13.83 -2.37
CA ALA A 79 -2.48 -13.24 -3.03
C ALA A 79 -2.73 -12.95 -4.51
N PHE A 80 -3.39 -13.86 -5.22
CA PHE A 80 -3.79 -13.66 -6.62
C PHE A 80 -4.65 -12.40 -6.78
N TRP A 81 -5.72 -12.27 -5.98
CA TRP A 81 -6.60 -11.11 -6.06
C TRP A 81 -5.93 -9.81 -5.63
N LEU A 82 -5.00 -9.86 -4.67
CA LEU A 82 -4.16 -8.72 -4.31
C LEU A 82 -3.30 -8.28 -5.50
N GLN A 83 -2.59 -9.20 -6.16
CA GLN A 83 -1.77 -8.86 -7.33
C GLN A 83 -2.62 -8.28 -8.46
N GLU A 84 -3.76 -8.89 -8.77
CA GLU A 84 -4.66 -8.39 -9.81
C GLU A 84 -5.29 -7.04 -9.47
N GLY A 85 -5.56 -6.78 -8.19
CA GLY A 85 -6.01 -5.49 -7.69
C GLY A 85 -4.93 -4.41 -7.85
N LEU A 86 -3.70 -4.69 -7.42
CA LEU A 86 -2.56 -3.77 -7.57
C LEU A 86 -2.24 -3.48 -9.03
N ARG A 87 -2.38 -4.48 -9.92
CA ARG A 87 -2.21 -4.29 -11.36
C ARG A 87 -3.28 -3.37 -11.95
N SER A 88 -4.55 -3.53 -11.58
CA SER A 88 -5.61 -2.60 -11.98
C SER A 88 -5.38 -1.18 -11.46
N LEU A 89 -4.89 -1.06 -10.22
CA LEU A 89 -4.57 0.23 -9.63
C LEU A 89 -3.44 0.92 -10.41
N ALA A 90 -2.38 0.18 -10.74
CA ALA A 90 -1.29 0.66 -11.59
C ALA A 90 -1.75 1.02 -13.01
N GLY A 91 -2.78 0.33 -13.51
CA GLY A 91 -3.44 0.62 -14.78
C GLY A 91 -4.40 1.82 -14.75
N GLY A 92 -4.58 2.48 -13.60
CA GLY A 92 -5.47 3.64 -13.48
C GLY A 92 -6.96 3.29 -13.43
N ASN A 93 -7.31 2.05 -13.12
CA ASN A 93 -8.70 1.63 -12.87
C ASN A 93 -8.91 1.32 -11.37
N PRO A 94 -9.11 2.35 -10.52
CA PRO A 94 -9.25 2.17 -9.09
C PRO A 94 -10.57 1.49 -8.68
N ALA A 95 -11.61 1.54 -9.53
CA ALA A 95 -12.89 0.86 -9.26
C ALA A 95 -12.73 -0.67 -9.36
N ALA A 96 -12.13 -1.15 -10.45
CA ALA A 96 -11.79 -2.55 -10.62
C ALA A 96 -10.79 -3.03 -9.56
N ALA A 97 -9.77 -2.22 -9.28
CA ALA A 97 -8.80 -2.51 -8.23
C ALA A 97 -9.50 -2.71 -6.88
N LEU A 98 -10.37 -1.79 -6.48
CA LEU A 98 -11.11 -1.87 -5.22
C LEU A 98 -11.95 -3.15 -5.16
N HIS A 99 -12.66 -3.49 -6.23
CA HIS A 99 -13.46 -4.71 -6.30
C HIS A 99 -12.61 -5.97 -6.04
N ARG A 100 -11.47 -6.09 -6.72
CA ARG A 100 -10.55 -7.26 -6.59
C ARG A 100 -9.92 -7.32 -5.20
N LEU A 101 -9.50 -6.17 -4.67
CA LEU A 101 -8.92 -6.09 -3.32
C LEU A 101 -9.95 -6.45 -2.24
N LEU A 102 -11.23 -6.11 -2.41
CA LEU A 102 -12.29 -6.52 -1.49
C LEU A 102 -12.53 -8.05 -1.51
N ILE A 103 -12.34 -8.71 -2.66
CA ILE A 103 -12.36 -10.18 -2.71
C ILE A 103 -11.18 -10.77 -1.93
N SER A 104 -9.97 -10.28 -2.18
CA SER A 104 -8.76 -10.69 -1.45
C SER A 104 -8.94 -10.49 0.05
N HIS A 105 -9.46 -9.34 0.44
CA HIS A 105 -9.73 -8.97 1.83
C HIS A 105 -10.67 -9.96 2.51
N LYS A 106 -11.81 -10.27 1.89
CA LYS A 106 -12.79 -11.20 2.44
C LYS A 106 -12.17 -12.59 2.67
N GLN A 107 -11.35 -13.06 1.74
CA GLN A 107 -10.66 -14.34 1.86
C GLN A 107 -9.67 -14.34 3.04
N LEU A 108 -8.90 -13.26 3.22
CA LEU A 108 -8.00 -13.13 4.37
C LEU A 108 -8.77 -13.05 5.70
N GLU A 109 -9.90 -12.35 5.76
CA GLU A 109 -10.73 -12.29 6.97
C GLU A 109 -11.25 -13.69 7.37
N GLU A 110 -11.73 -14.47 6.40
CA GLU A 110 -12.18 -15.85 6.64
C GLU A 110 -11.05 -16.74 7.16
N LEU A 111 -9.82 -16.54 6.70
CA LEU A 111 -8.64 -17.28 7.15
C LEU A 111 -8.19 -16.87 8.56
N THR A 112 -8.16 -15.57 8.85
CA THR A 112 -7.77 -15.03 10.16
C THR A 112 -8.77 -15.38 11.27
N ALA A 113 -10.04 -15.63 10.93
CA ALA A 113 -11.02 -16.18 11.85
C ALA A 113 -10.72 -17.65 12.24
N GLY A 114 -9.85 -18.33 11.48
CA GLY A 114 -9.32 -19.65 11.80
C GLY A 114 -8.23 -19.62 12.87
N LYS A 115 -8.01 -20.74 13.57
CA LYS A 115 -6.96 -20.85 14.61
C LYS A 115 -5.56 -20.97 14.00
N GLY A 116 -4.96 -19.85 13.59
CA GLY A 116 -3.56 -19.78 13.12
C GLY A 116 -2.51 -19.90 14.24
N ARG A 117 -1.32 -20.42 13.91
CA ARG A 117 -0.11 -20.41 14.77
C ARG A 117 0.63 -19.07 14.62
N GLY A 118 1.42 -18.67 15.62
CA GLY A 118 2.00 -17.31 15.79
C GLY A 118 2.58 -16.66 14.53
N GLU A 119 3.59 -17.26 13.90
CA GLU A 119 4.22 -16.73 12.66
C GLU A 119 3.25 -16.58 11.48
N THR A 120 2.21 -17.43 11.43
CA THR A 120 1.17 -17.29 10.41
C THR A 120 0.30 -16.07 10.69
N ARG A 121 0.09 -15.70 11.96
CA ARG A 121 -0.70 -14.52 12.33
C ARG A 121 0.01 -13.21 12.04
N THR A 122 1.34 -13.14 12.16
CA THR A 122 2.10 -11.92 11.80
C THR A 122 2.00 -11.68 10.29
N ALA A 123 2.26 -12.72 9.49
CA ALA A 123 2.13 -12.67 8.04
C ALA A 123 0.69 -12.33 7.60
N GLU A 124 -0.32 -12.98 8.19
CA GLU A 124 -1.73 -12.70 7.91
C GLU A 124 -2.11 -11.25 8.29
N ALA A 125 -1.63 -10.73 9.41
CA ALA A 125 -1.87 -9.34 9.83
C ALA A 125 -1.24 -8.34 8.87
N VAL A 126 0.00 -8.58 8.44
CA VAL A 126 0.70 -7.74 7.44
C VAL A 126 -0.05 -7.79 6.10
N GLN A 127 -0.46 -8.96 5.64
CA GLN A 127 -1.21 -9.10 4.40
C GLN A 127 -2.56 -8.40 4.45
N LEU A 128 -3.33 -8.59 5.53
CA LEU A 128 -4.63 -7.94 5.70
C LEU A 128 -4.47 -6.41 5.77
N GLY A 129 -3.46 -5.92 6.48
CA GLY A 129 -3.10 -4.50 6.52
C GLY A 129 -2.74 -3.96 5.13
N ALA A 130 -1.92 -4.68 4.37
CA ALA A 130 -1.54 -4.29 3.02
C ALA A 130 -2.75 -4.19 2.07
N VAL A 131 -3.65 -5.18 2.09
CA VAL A 131 -4.88 -5.17 1.28
C VAL A 131 -5.79 -4.01 1.69
N ARG A 132 -6.01 -3.80 2.99
CA ARG A 132 -6.81 -2.67 3.51
C ARG A 132 -6.19 -1.33 3.07
N GLY A 133 -4.86 -1.18 3.16
CA GLY A 133 -4.15 0.00 2.68
C GLY A 133 -4.34 0.25 1.18
N ALA A 134 -4.28 -0.78 0.36
CA ALA A 134 -4.53 -0.69 -1.08
C ALA A 134 -6.00 -0.30 -1.38
N CYS A 135 -6.97 -0.85 -0.64
CA CYS A 135 -8.38 -0.41 -0.72
C CYS A 135 -8.52 1.08 -0.37
N GLY A 136 -7.81 1.54 0.66
CA GLY A 136 -7.79 2.95 1.05
C GLY A 136 -7.27 3.85 -0.08
N GLU A 137 -6.20 3.43 -0.77
CA GLU A 137 -5.66 4.15 -1.92
C GLU A 137 -6.65 4.20 -3.09
N CYS A 138 -7.35 3.09 -3.36
CA CYS A 138 -8.41 3.07 -4.37
C CYS A 138 -9.54 4.04 -4.02
N CYS A 139 -10.00 4.05 -2.76
CA CYS A 139 -11.03 4.97 -2.30
C CYS A 139 -10.58 6.43 -2.40
N GLN A 140 -9.32 6.74 -2.12
CA GLN A 140 -8.77 8.08 -2.30
C GLN A 140 -8.80 8.51 -3.79
N GLN A 141 -8.37 7.64 -4.72
CA GLN A 141 -8.41 7.92 -6.15
C GLN A 141 -9.85 8.07 -6.68
N LEU A 142 -10.82 7.40 -6.06
CA LEU A 142 -12.25 7.51 -6.38
C LEU A 142 -12.93 8.73 -5.73
N GLY A 143 -12.20 9.56 -4.99
CA GLY A 143 -12.76 10.74 -4.31
C GLY A 143 -13.67 10.38 -3.12
N ARG A 144 -13.39 9.28 -2.43
CA ARG A 144 -14.13 8.79 -1.25
C ARG A 144 -13.26 8.86 0.01
N PRO A 145 -12.99 10.04 0.56
CA PRO A 145 -12.05 10.22 1.67
C PRO A 145 -12.47 9.50 2.95
N GLU A 146 -13.76 9.48 3.29
CA GLU A 146 -14.24 8.81 4.52
C GLU A 146 -14.03 7.30 4.45
N ALA A 147 -14.29 6.71 3.27
CA ALA A 147 -14.02 5.29 3.04
C ALA A 147 -12.50 5.00 3.05
N ALA A 148 -11.68 5.90 2.49
CA ALA A 148 -10.23 5.77 2.52
C ALA A 148 -9.68 5.80 3.95
N ALA A 149 -10.14 6.76 4.78
CA ALA A 149 -9.77 6.87 6.18
C ALA A 149 -10.14 5.59 6.94
N GLY A 150 -11.37 5.10 6.80
CA GLY A 150 -11.81 3.86 7.45
C GLY A 150 -10.98 2.64 7.05
N HIS A 151 -10.51 2.55 5.80
CA HIS A 151 -9.60 1.49 5.37
C HIS A 151 -8.20 1.61 5.99
N TYR A 152 -7.63 2.81 6.08
CA TYR A 152 -6.32 3.02 6.72
C TYR A 152 -6.36 2.81 8.23
N GLU A 153 -7.42 3.26 8.89
CA GLU A 153 -7.66 3.04 10.32
C GLU A 153 -7.83 1.54 10.63
N ALA A 154 -8.63 0.82 9.83
CA ALA A 154 -8.78 -0.62 9.96
C ALA A 154 -7.43 -1.34 9.75
N SER A 155 -6.64 -0.93 8.76
CA SER A 155 -5.28 -1.45 8.56
C SER A 155 -4.41 -1.29 9.82
N ALA A 156 -4.36 -0.07 10.37
CA ALA A 156 -3.61 0.21 11.57
C ALA A 156 -4.11 -0.60 12.78
N ALA A 157 -5.43 -0.71 12.96
CA ALA A 157 -6.05 -1.48 14.04
C ALA A 157 -5.69 -2.97 13.97
N HIS A 158 -5.74 -3.58 12.78
CA HIS A 158 -5.36 -4.98 12.60
C HIS A 158 -3.88 -5.22 12.92
N LEU A 159 -3.00 -4.32 12.48
CA LEU A 159 -1.56 -4.42 12.73
C LEU A 159 -1.22 -4.23 14.21
N MET A 160 -1.90 -3.33 14.91
CA MET A 160 -1.73 -3.14 16.36
C MET A 160 -2.25 -4.32 17.18
N ALA A 161 -3.25 -5.06 16.68
CA ALA A 161 -3.79 -6.24 17.33
C ALA A 161 -2.90 -7.49 17.18
N CYS A 162 -1.79 -7.39 16.45
CA CYS A 162 -0.85 -8.48 16.29
C CYS A 162 -0.15 -8.80 17.64
N PRO A 163 -0.26 -10.03 18.17
CA PRO A 163 0.24 -10.36 19.51
C PRO A 163 1.77 -10.32 19.62
N ASP A 164 2.48 -10.72 18.56
CA ASP A 164 3.93 -10.78 18.51
C ASP A 164 4.44 -9.95 17.30
N PRO A 165 4.39 -8.60 17.35
CA PRO A 165 4.74 -7.76 16.21
C PRO A 165 6.25 -7.81 15.94
N ASP A 166 6.60 -8.10 14.70
CA ASP A 166 7.97 -8.06 14.19
C ASP A 166 8.24 -6.76 13.41
N GLN A 167 9.43 -6.68 12.82
CA GLN A 167 9.85 -5.54 12.01
C GLN A 167 8.91 -5.27 10.82
N GLU A 168 8.32 -6.30 10.22
CA GLU A 168 7.40 -6.14 9.09
C GLU A 168 6.08 -5.52 9.52
N VAL A 169 5.54 -5.97 10.67
CA VAL A 169 4.34 -5.38 11.28
C VAL A 169 4.56 -3.91 11.62
N PHE A 170 5.69 -3.56 12.25
CA PHE A 170 5.99 -2.16 12.56
C PHE A 170 6.11 -1.30 11.29
N GLN A 171 6.77 -1.81 10.25
CA GLN A 171 6.88 -1.11 8.98
C GLN A 171 5.52 -0.89 8.32
N ALA A 172 4.66 -1.92 8.28
CA ALA A 172 3.30 -1.84 7.74
C ALA A 172 2.42 -0.85 8.55
N LEU A 173 2.56 -0.83 9.87
CA LEU A 173 1.81 0.07 10.75
C LEU A 173 2.23 1.52 10.53
N ALA A 174 3.53 1.78 10.41
CA ALA A 174 4.04 3.11 10.11
C ALA A 174 3.61 3.59 8.71
N VAL A 175 3.53 2.70 7.71
CA VAL A 175 3.00 3.02 6.38
C VAL A 175 1.51 3.38 6.45
N SER A 176 0.71 2.61 7.19
CA SER A 176 -0.73 2.87 7.36
C SER A 176 -0.99 4.25 7.97
N ASN A 177 -0.28 4.59 9.06
CA ASN A 177 -0.35 5.91 9.67
C ASN A 177 0.12 7.03 8.72
N SER A 178 1.18 6.78 7.95
CA SER A 178 1.67 7.77 6.97
C SER A 178 0.64 8.03 5.87
N LYS A 179 -0.06 6.99 5.38
CA LYS A 179 -1.10 7.13 4.35
C LYS A 179 -2.35 7.84 4.90
N LEU A 180 -2.73 7.56 6.14
CA LEU A 180 -3.80 8.30 6.82
C LEU A 180 -3.43 9.79 7.00
N GLY A 181 -2.17 10.08 7.36
CA GLY A 181 -1.66 11.45 7.41
C GLY A 181 -1.66 12.15 6.05
N ASP A 182 -1.25 11.45 4.98
CA ASP A 182 -1.29 11.96 3.60
C ASP A 182 -2.73 12.31 3.18
N LEU A 183 -3.69 11.47 3.56
CA LEU A 183 -5.11 11.70 3.33
C LEU A 183 -5.58 12.96 4.08
N HIS A 184 -5.35 13.05 5.39
CA HIS A 184 -5.73 14.23 6.18
C HIS A 184 -5.10 15.52 5.63
N TYR A 185 -3.83 15.48 5.26
CA TYR A 185 -3.12 16.61 4.65
C TYR A 185 -3.80 17.06 3.36
N THR A 186 -4.10 16.11 2.46
CA THR A 186 -4.75 16.40 1.16
C THR A 186 -6.09 17.12 1.32
N TYR A 187 -6.83 16.82 2.39
CA TYR A 187 -8.12 17.42 2.70
C TYR A 187 -8.04 18.57 3.72
N GLY A 188 -6.85 19.09 4.01
CA GLY A 188 -6.65 20.28 4.85
C GLY A 188 -6.78 20.05 6.36
N HIS A 189 -6.86 18.80 6.81
CA HIS A 189 -6.91 18.45 8.23
C HIS A 189 -5.50 18.36 8.81
N LEU A 190 -4.84 19.50 9.01
CA LEU A 190 -3.41 19.58 9.35
C LEU A 190 -3.07 18.97 10.72
N GLU A 191 -3.85 19.23 11.76
CA GLU A 191 -3.59 18.69 13.10
C GLU A 191 -3.78 17.16 13.17
N PRO A 192 -4.86 16.57 12.62
CA PRO A 192 -4.95 15.11 12.47
C PRO A 192 -3.81 14.51 11.65
N ALA A 193 -3.39 15.18 10.57
CA ALA A 193 -2.26 14.73 9.75
C ALA A 193 -0.95 14.71 10.55
N LEU A 194 -0.71 15.75 11.37
CA LEU A 194 0.47 15.85 12.23
C LEU A 194 0.49 14.70 13.24
N GLY A 195 -0.63 14.42 13.89
CA GLY A 195 -0.75 13.29 14.82
C GLY A 195 -0.42 11.95 14.16
N CYS A 196 -0.91 11.71 12.95
CA CYS A 196 -0.62 10.50 12.18
C CYS A 196 0.86 10.37 11.81
N TYR A 197 1.50 11.46 11.36
CA TYR A 197 2.92 11.43 11.04
C TYR A 197 3.81 11.28 12.27
N GLN A 198 3.45 11.91 13.39
CA GLN A 198 4.15 11.74 14.66
C GLN A 198 4.08 10.28 15.14
N ALA A 199 2.92 9.63 15.04
CA ALA A 199 2.79 8.20 15.33
C ALA A 199 3.70 7.36 14.42
N ALA A 200 3.74 7.64 13.12
CA ALA A 200 4.63 6.95 12.19
C ALA A 200 6.13 7.17 12.49
N VAL A 201 6.52 8.38 12.93
CA VAL A 201 7.88 8.67 13.40
C VAL A 201 8.21 7.85 14.64
N GLN A 202 7.33 7.80 15.64
CA GLN A 202 7.55 7.03 16.87
C GLN A 202 7.79 5.55 16.59
N ILE A 203 6.96 4.94 15.73
CA ILE A 203 7.10 3.53 15.34
C ILE A 203 8.44 3.30 14.62
N ARG A 204 8.79 4.16 13.64
CA ARG A 204 10.04 4.02 12.88
C ARG A 204 11.27 4.28 13.74
N GLN A 205 11.19 5.18 14.72
CA GLN A 205 12.28 5.47 15.63
C GLN A 205 12.55 4.31 16.60
N GLN A 206 11.49 3.64 17.06
CA GLN A 206 11.63 2.38 17.81
C GLN A 206 12.25 1.27 16.95
N ALA A 207 11.87 1.16 15.68
CA ALA A 207 12.46 0.17 14.76
C ALA A 207 13.93 0.49 14.39
N ALA A 208 14.29 1.78 14.31
CA ALA A 208 15.62 2.27 14.00
C ALA A 208 16.53 2.43 15.25
N SER A 209 16.13 1.89 16.41
CA SER A 209 17.00 1.88 17.59
C SER A 209 18.19 0.92 17.44
N ASN A 210 18.17 0.07 16.42
CA ASN A 210 19.29 -0.77 16.05
C ASN A 210 20.45 0.07 15.48
N PRO A 211 21.71 -0.36 15.65
CA PRO A 211 22.83 0.32 15.04
C PRO A 211 22.62 0.47 13.54
N LEU A 212 22.99 1.63 13.01
CA LEU A 212 22.98 1.86 11.58
C LEU A 212 23.98 0.91 10.89
N THR A 213 23.46 -0.03 10.12
CA THR A 213 24.15 -1.05 9.32
C THR A 213 23.59 -1.06 7.91
N GLN A 214 24.24 -1.80 7.00
CA GLN A 214 23.80 -1.88 5.60
C GLN A 214 22.35 -2.41 5.45
N ASP A 215 21.93 -3.31 6.35
CA ASP A 215 20.58 -3.89 6.33
C ASP A 215 19.50 -2.92 6.88
N THR A 216 19.90 -1.95 7.70
CA THR A 216 18.99 -1.00 8.35
C THR A 216 18.90 0.36 7.62
N VAL A 217 19.69 0.56 6.56
CA VAL A 217 19.67 1.77 5.69
C VAL A 217 18.25 2.18 5.29
N GLN A 218 17.42 1.21 4.89
CA GLN A 218 16.05 1.49 4.45
C GLN A 218 15.15 1.99 5.60
N GLN A 219 15.40 1.55 6.83
CA GLN A 219 14.63 1.97 8.02
C GLN A 219 14.97 3.42 8.38
N HIS A 220 16.25 3.78 8.41
CA HIS A 220 16.69 5.15 8.64
C HIS A 220 16.21 6.11 7.54
N LEU A 221 16.23 5.67 6.27
CA LEU A 221 15.68 6.48 5.17
C LEU A 221 14.16 6.70 5.35
N ASN A 222 13.44 5.68 5.83
CA ASN A 222 12.01 5.80 6.16
C ASN A 222 11.77 6.74 7.34
N LEU A 223 12.62 6.71 8.37
CA LEU A 223 12.57 7.63 9.49
C LEU A 223 12.79 9.08 9.04
N ALA A 224 13.84 9.34 8.26
CA ALA A 224 14.15 10.67 7.71
C ALA A 224 12.98 11.24 6.89
N MET A 225 12.35 10.42 6.04
CA MET A 225 11.15 10.84 5.30
C MET A 225 9.99 11.23 6.21
N SER A 226 9.79 10.50 7.31
CA SER A 226 8.69 10.74 8.25
C SER A 226 8.91 12.04 9.02
N LEU A 227 10.15 12.28 9.45
CA LEU A 227 10.57 13.52 10.09
C LEU A 227 10.37 14.72 9.15
N ALA A 228 10.73 14.59 7.86
CA ALA A 228 10.50 15.65 6.89
C ALA A 228 9.01 15.99 6.70
N LYS A 229 8.12 14.98 6.71
CA LYS A 229 6.66 15.21 6.66
C LYS A 229 6.13 15.93 7.91
N VAL A 230 6.65 15.58 9.09
CA VAL A 230 6.31 16.30 10.33
C VAL A 230 6.79 17.74 10.25
N ALA A 231 8.03 17.97 9.80
CA ALA A 231 8.60 19.31 9.70
C ALA A 231 7.83 20.22 8.72
N ASP A 232 7.40 19.68 7.57
CA ASP A 232 6.54 20.38 6.61
C ASP A 232 5.20 20.81 7.25
N LEU A 233 4.56 19.90 7.99
CA LEU A 233 3.31 20.22 8.69
C LEU A 233 3.49 21.21 9.85
N GLU A 234 4.57 21.09 10.62
CA GLU A 234 4.89 22.06 11.67
C GLU A 234 5.09 23.45 11.09
N GLN A 235 5.70 23.55 9.90
CA GLN A 235 5.85 24.81 9.18
C GLN A 235 4.49 25.35 8.70
N ALA A 236 3.63 24.50 8.14
CA ALA A 236 2.28 24.87 7.72
C ALA A 236 1.39 25.34 8.88
N LEU A 237 1.57 24.77 10.07
CA LEU A 237 0.91 25.17 11.32
C LEU A 237 1.55 26.40 11.99
N GLY A 238 2.61 26.97 11.41
CA GLY A 238 3.29 28.17 11.91
C GLY A 238 4.31 27.93 13.02
N SER A 239 4.60 26.68 13.37
CA SER A 239 5.63 26.31 14.36
C SER A 239 7.01 26.27 13.72
N GLN A 240 7.59 27.45 13.47
CA GLN A 240 8.89 27.57 12.79
C GLN A 240 10.03 26.88 13.57
N THR A 241 10.02 26.99 14.90
CA THR A 241 11.06 26.38 15.75
C THR A 241 10.95 24.86 15.78
N GLY A 242 9.72 24.31 15.84
CA GLY A 242 9.46 22.88 15.73
C GLY A 242 9.91 22.34 14.38
N ALA A 243 9.44 22.97 13.29
CA ALA A 243 9.76 22.61 11.93
C ALA A 243 11.28 22.56 11.68
N ALA A 244 12.01 23.60 12.09
CA ALA A 244 13.46 23.64 11.95
C ALA A 244 14.16 22.53 12.76
N SER A 245 13.72 22.29 14.00
CA SER A 245 14.28 21.22 14.84
C SER A 245 14.07 19.85 14.22
N THR A 246 12.85 19.55 13.77
CA THR A 246 12.50 18.27 13.14
C THR A 246 13.19 18.11 11.79
N ALA A 247 13.30 19.17 10.98
CA ALA A 247 14.02 19.18 9.71
C ALA A 247 15.52 18.93 9.90
N HIS A 248 16.15 19.52 10.92
CA HIS A 248 17.55 19.24 11.25
C HIS A 248 17.78 17.79 11.66
N ARG A 249 16.86 17.19 12.43
CA ARG A 249 16.91 15.75 12.75
C ARG A 249 16.82 14.90 11.50
N ALA A 250 15.90 15.22 10.58
CA ALA A 250 15.77 14.52 9.30
C ALA A 250 17.05 14.61 8.45
N GLN A 251 17.68 15.78 8.44
CA GLN A 251 18.94 16.00 7.73
C GLN A 251 20.08 15.17 8.32
N GLN A 252 20.21 15.16 9.65
CA GLN A 252 21.24 14.38 10.34
C GLN A 252 21.16 12.89 9.98
N GLU A 253 19.96 12.30 10.00
CA GLU A 253 19.76 10.90 9.60
C GLU A 253 20.24 10.63 8.16
N LEU A 254 19.97 11.54 7.22
CA LEU A 254 20.43 11.40 5.83
C LEU A 254 21.94 11.56 5.66
N ASP A 255 22.53 12.49 6.40
CA ASP A 255 23.96 12.76 6.34
C ASP A 255 24.74 11.59 6.95
N GLU A 256 24.27 11.01 8.06
CA GLU A 256 24.84 9.79 8.62
C GLU A 256 24.75 8.59 7.67
N LEU A 257 23.61 8.44 6.97
CA LEU A 257 23.41 7.38 5.97
C LEU A 257 24.38 7.50 4.79
N THR A 258 24.45 8.68 4.19
CA THR A 258 25.27 8.92 2.99
C THR A 258 26.76 8.99 3.28
N ALA A 259 27.15 9.33 4.52
CA ALA A 259 28.56 9.31 4.93
C ALA A 259 29.09 7.89 5.16
N ARG A 260 28.25 6.95 5.62
CA ARG A 260 28.68 5.59 5.98
C ARG A 260 28.47 4.55 4.89
N PHE A 261 27.50 4.73 4.00
CA PHE A 261 27.14 3.74 2.99
C PHE A 261 26.97 4.35 1.61
N GLU A 262 27.41 3.60 0.59
CA GLU A 262 27.06 3.88 -0.79
C GLU A 262 25.62 3.39 -1.05
N LEU A 263 24.70 4.34 -1.20
CA LEU A 263 23.29 4.03 -1.42
C LEU A 263 23.06 3.53 -2.86
N PRO A 264 22.21 2.50 -3.07
CA PRO A 264 21.75 2.13 -4.40
C PRO A 264 21.12 3.31 -5.14
N PRO A 265 21.19 3.38 -6.49
CA PRO A 265 20.76 4.56 -7.26
C PRO A 265 19.34 5.05 -6.93
N VAL A 266 18.39 4.13 -6.70
CA VAL A 266 17.00 4.44 -6.35
C VAL A 266 16.91 5.12 -4.98
N MET A 267 17.65 4.63 -3.99
CA MET A 267 17.67 5.20 -2.63
C MET A 267 18.41 6.53 -2.61
N HIS A 268 19.53 6.63 -3.35
CA HIS A 268 20.28 7.87 -3.51
C HIS A 268 19.40 8.98 -4.12
N ALA A 269 18.70 8.70 -5.23
CA ALA A 269 17.78 9.67 -5.84
C ALA A 269 16.65 10.10 -4.89
N LYS A 270 16.21 9.20 -4.01
CA LYS A 270 15.20 9.50 -2.99
C LYS A 270 15.76 10.39 -1.88
N ALA A 271 16.96 10.09 -1.40
CA ALA A 271 17.67 10.88 -0.39
C ALA A 271 17.92 12.32 -0.88
N GLU A 272 18.35 12.49 -2.14
CA GLU A 272 18.57 13.81 -2.75
C GLU A 272 17.27 14.63 -2.88
N LYS A 273 16.17 14.01 -3.30
CA LYS A 273 14.86 14.67 -3.30
C LYS A 273 14.45 15.09 -1.89
N LEU A 274 14.69 14.23 -0.90
CA LEU A 274 14.36 14.52 0.48
C LEU A 274 15.20 15.67 1.05
N ARG A 275 16.50 15.74 0.71
CA ARG A 275 17.37 16.87 1.05
C ARG A 275 16.82 18.18 0.50
N SER A 276 16.35 18.19 -0.75
CA SER A 276 15.72 19.38 -1.34
C SER A 276 14.46 19.83 -0.59
N VAL A 277 13.63 18.89 -0.12
CA VAL A 277 12.44 19.19 0.69
C VAL A 277 12.84 19.76 2.04
N ILE A 278 13.75 19.10 2.76
CA ILE A 278 14.26 19.55 4.07
C ILE A 278 14.88 20.95 3.96
N ALA A 279 15.68 21.20 2.91
CA ALA A 279 16.27 22.52 2.66
C ALA A 279 15.23 23.62 2.43
N THR A 280 14.04 23.27 1.93
CA THR A 280 12.94 24.23 1.76
C THR A 280 12.32 24.60 3.10
N VAL A 281 12.19 23.64 4.01
CA VAL A 281 11.71 23.87 5.39
C VAL A 281 12.73 24.68 6.20
N LEU A 282 14.02 24.43 6.00
CA LEU A 282 15.10 25.13 6.71
C LEU A 282 15.40 26.54 6.15
N LYS A 283 14.87 26.90 4.98
CA LYS A 283 15.02 28.27 4.49
C LYS A 283 14.26 29.20 5.43
N PRO A 284 14.90 30.28 5.93
CA PRO A 284 14.17 31.29 6.67
C PRO A 284 13.04 31.82 5.79
N PRO A 285 11.85 32.11 6.34
CA PRO A 285 10.78 32.72 5.56
C PRO A 285 11.37 33.97 4.90
N SER A 286 11.37 34.01 3.57
CA SER A 286 11.77 35.20 2.83
C SER A 286 11.02 36.37 3.45
N ALA A 287 11.74 37.36 3.96
CA ALA A 287 11.15 38.59 4.49
C ALA A 287 10.21 39.13 3.41
N VAL A 288 8.91 38.86 3.57
CA VAL A 288 7.89 39.54 2.80
C VAL A 288 8.05 40.98 3.23
N SER A 289 8.53 41.79 2.29
CA SER A 289 8.61 43.23 2.37
C SER A 289 7.41 43.76 3.15
N GLN A 290 7.65 44.19 4.39
CA GLN A 290 6.83 45.22 5.02
C GLN A 290 7.11 46.52 4.26
N GLN A 291 6.50 46.63 3.09
CA GLN A 291 6.16 47.88 2.44
C GLN A 291 4.67 47.75 2.14
N ILE A 292 3.85 48.21 3.09
CA ILE A 292 2.84 49.28 2.98
C ILE A 292 2.47 49.67 4.41
#